data_AF-A0A957V5M6-F1
#
_entry.id   AF-A0A957V5M6-F1
#
_cell.length_a   1.000
_cell.length_b   1.000
_cell.length_c   1.000
_cell.angle_alpha   90.00
_cell.angle_beta   90.00
_cell.angle_gamma   90.00
#
_symmetry.space_group_name_H-M   'P 1'
#
loop_
_entity.id
_entity.type
_entity.pdbx_description
1 polymer ?
#
loop_
_entity_poly.entity_id
_entity_poly.type
_entity_poly.pdbx_seq_one_letter_code
_entity_poly.pdbx_strand_id
1 'polypeptide(L)'
;MEEIILKTEGLKAFYVLDVYGKQKTVKAVNDVDLAIRENEIYGIAGESGCGKTTLLKTLAAAMEPPLRIVDGRVCYHIAGADVDVSTLSQEEIRRLRLEYIAYVPQGSMSVLNPVARIKDTYRDFIESHISTQQRDEAFLLAKEHIVELGLP
;
A
#
# COMPACT_ATOMS: atom_id res chain seq x y z
N MET A 1 -14.58 16.52 -14.29
CA MET A 1 -14.69 16.04 -12.90
C MET A 1 -13.56 15.05 -12.74
N GLU A 2 -12.70 15.23 -11.74
CA GLU A 2 -11.56 14.33 -11.52
C GLU A 2 -12.06 12.92 -11.19
N GLU A 3 -11.38 11.93 -11.76
CA GLU A 3 -11.74 10.51 -11.70
C GLU A 3 -11.44 9.94 -10.31
N ILE A 4 -12.33 9.06 -9.81
CA ILE A 4 -12.10 8.37 -8.54
C ILE A 4 -11.17 7.19 -8.81
N ILE A 5 -9.96 7.22 -8.27
CA ILE A 5 -8.95 6.17 -8.47
C ILE A 5 -9.00 5.08 -7.40
N LEU A 6 -9.55 5.40 -6.23
CA LEU A 6 -9.75 4.47 -5.12
C LEU A 6 -11.02 4.83 -4.38
N LYS A 7 -11.81 3.84 -4.00
CA LYS A 7 -12.93 4.02 -3.08
C LYS A 7 -13.07 2.87 -2.10
N THR A 8 -13.69 3.15 -0.96
CA THR A 8 -14.13 2.14 0.00
C THR A 8 -15.63 2.18 0.15
N GLU A 9 -16.24 1.01 0.34
CA GLU A 9 -17.69 0.85 0.50
C GLU A 9 -17.95 -0.07 1.70
N GLY A 10 -18.55 0.48 2.77
CA GLY A 10 -18.87 -0.20 4.02
C GLY A 10 -17.66 -0.84 4.69
N LEU A 11 -16.45 -0.30 4.51
CA LEU A 11 -15.20 -1.00 4.83
C LEU A 11 -15.09 -1.33 6.32
N LYS A 12 -14.95 -2.62 6.63
CA LYS A 12 -14.66 -3.11 7.98
C LYS A 12 -13.40 -3.98 7.94
N ALA A 13 -12.28 -3.43 8.42
CA ALA A 13 -11.01 -4.14 8.54
C ALA A 13 -10.59 -4.27 10.00
N PHE A 14 -10.61 -5.51 10.52
CA PHE A 14 -10.43 -5.84 11.92
C PHE A 14 -9.20 -6.70 12.14
N TYR A 15 -8.59 -6.60 13.33
CA TYR A 15 -7.63 -7.59 13.78
C TYR A 15 -8.38 -8.72 14.48
N VAL A 16 -8.32 -9.92 13.90
CA VAL A 16 -8.95 -11.14 14.43
C VAL A 16 -7.87 -12.00 15.07
N LEU A 17 -7.86 -12.02 16.40
CA LEU A 17 -6.87 -12.71 17.23
C LEU A 17 -7.48 -14.00 17.80
N ASP A 18 -6.69 -15.06 17.87
CA ASP A 18 -7.01 -16.23 18.69
C ASP A 18 -6.15 -16.18 19.96
N VAL A 19 -6.82 -16.09 21.11
CA VAL A 19 -6.16 -16.00 22.42
C VAL A 19 -6.73 -17.09 23.32
N TYR A 20 -5.96 -18.16 23.53
CA TYR A 20 -6.34 -19.34 24.32
C TYR A 20 -7.65 -19.99 23.86
N GLY A 21 -7.88 -20.11 22.55
CA GLY A 21 -9.08 -20.72 21.98
C GLY A 21 -10.31 -19.81 22.03
N LYS A 22 -10.15 -18.54 22.41
CA LYS A 22 -11.20 -17.52 22.32
C LYS A 22 -10.82 -16.50 21.26
N GLN A 23 -11.73 -16.31 20.30
CA GLN A 23 -11.57 -15.27 19.28
C GLN A 23 -11.79 -13.89 19.91
N LYS A 24 -10.78 -13.01 19.79
CA LYS A 24 -10.86 -11.60 20.18
C LYS A 24 -10.70 -10.73 18.93
N THR A 25 -11.61 -9.77 18.77
CA THR A 25 -11.63 -8.89 17.58
C THR A 25 -11.39 -7.45 17.99
N VAL A 26 -10.44 -6.79 17.34
CA VAL A 26 -10.21 -5.34 17.45
C VAL A 26 -10.72 -4.66 16.19
N LYS A 27 -11.72 -3.80 16.34
CA LYS A 27 -12.37 -3.08 15.25
C LYS A 27 -11.58 -1.83 14.85
N ALA A 28 -10.48 -2.01 14.13
CA ALA A 28 -9.57 -0.91 13.80
C ALA A 28 -10.08 0.01 12.69
N VAL A 29 -10.75 -0.54 11.68
CA VAL A 29 -11.51 0.21 10.66
C VAL A 29 -12.92 -0.33 10.68
N ASN A 30 -13.91 0.49 10.97
CA ASN A 30 -15.29 0.04 11.13
C ASN A 30 -16.25 1.00 10.43
N ASP A 31 -16.74 0.57 9.27
CA ASP A 31 -17.76 1.26 8.48
C ASP A 31 -17.23 2.59 7.90
N VAL A 32 -16.13 2.49 7.14
CA VAL A 32 -15.46 3.65 6.53
C VAL A 32 -15.71 3.70 5.02
N ASP A 33 -16.36 4.78 4.60
CA ASP A 33 -16.52 5.16 3.20
C ASP A 33 -15.62 6.34 2.86
N LEU A 34 -14.80 6.17 1.83
CA LEU A 34 -13.85 7.16 1.33
C LEU A 34 -13.78 7.04 -0.19
N ALA A 35 -13.61 8.17 -0.88
CA ALA A 35 -13.24 8.21 -2.28
C ALA A 35 -12.01 9.11 -2.43
N ILE A 36 -10.97 8.59 -3.07
CA ILE A 36 -9.74 9.31 -3.44
C ILE A 36 -9.82 9.59 -4.93
N ARG A 37 -9.69 10.87 -5.30
CA ARG A 37 -9.61 11.27 -6.70
C ARG A 37 -8.19 11.41 -7.16
N GLU A 38 -8.03 11.28 -8.48
CA GLU A 38 -6.77 11.57 -9.15
C GLU A 38 -6.31 13.01 -8.85
N ASN A 39 -5.01 13.20 -8.68
CA ASN A 39 -4.37 14.51 -8.45
C ASN A 39 -4.77 15.26 -7.16
N GLU A 40 -5.45 14.60 -6.23
CA GLU A 40 -5.81 15.18 -4.93
C GLU A 40 -4.91 14.66 -3.79
N ILE A 41 -4.65 15.53 -2.81
CA ILE A 41 -3.89 15.20 -1.60
C ILE A 41 -4.83 15.07 -0.42
N TYR A 42 -4.84 13.90 0.21
CA TYR A 42 -5.67 13.61 1.38
C TYR A 42 -4.84 13.53 2.66
N GLY A 43 -5.27 14.26 3.69
CA GLY A 43 -4.72 14.18 5.04
C GLY A 43 -5.62 13.36 5.96
N ILE A 44 -5.05 12.38 6.67
CA ILE A 44 -5.76 11.59 7.69
C ILE A 44 -5.18 11.93 9.06
N ALA A 45 -6.01 12.52 9.93
CA ALA A 45 -5.64 12.92 11.28
C ALA A 45 -6.51 12.23 12.34
N GLY A 46 -5.99 12.13 13.56
CA GLY A 46 -6.66 11.49 14.69
C GLY A 46 -5.68 11.03 15.76
N GLU A 47 -6.17 10.62 16.93
CA GLU A 47 -5.35 10.20 18.07
C GLU A 47 -4.56 8.91 17.82
N SER A 48 -3.52 8.67 18.64
CA SER A 48 -2.79 7.39 18.59
C SER A 48 -3.75 6.21 18.82
N GLY A 49 -3.64 5.18 17.98
CA GLY A 49 -4.51 4.00 18.09
C GLY A 49 -5.89 4.11 17.45
N CYS A 50 -6.27 5.25 16.87
CA CYS A 50 -7.61 5.42 16.25
C CYS A 50 -7.80 4.72 14.89
N GLY A 51 -6.85 3.88 14.44
CA GLY A 51 -6.99 3.09 13.21
C GLY A 51 -6.37 3.69 11.93
N LYS A 52 -5.73 4.87 11.96
CA LYS A 52 -5.13 5.51 10.76
C LYS A 52 -4.19 4.61 9.98
N THR A 53 -3.20 4.03 10.67
CA THR A 53 -2.23 3.13 10.05
C THR A 53 -2.90 1.87 9.51
N THR A 54 -3.95 1.38 10.16
CA THR A 54 -4.72 0.23 9.69
C THR A 54 -5.53 0.56 8.44
N LEU A 55 -6.16 1.74 8.40
CA LEU A 55 -6.83 2.24 7.21
C LEU A 55 -5.85 2.34 6.04
N LEU A 56 -4.70 3.01 6.21
CA LEU A 56 -3.68 3.13 5.17
C LEU A 56 -3.17 1.76 4.67
N LYS A 57 -2.91 0.80 5.57
CA LYS A 57 -2.51 -0.56 5.16
C LYS A 57 -3.61 -1.28 4.37
N THR A 58 -4.87 -1.08 4.74
CA THR A 58 -6.03 -1.65 4.04
C THR A 58 -6.19 -1.04 2.66
N LEU A 59 -6.06 0.30 2.56
CA LEU A 59 -6.03 1.07 1.31
C LEU A 59 -4.78 0.85 0.45
N ALA A 60 -3.76 0.17 0.95
CA ALA A 60 -2.56 -0.18 0.19
C ALA A 60 -2.53 -1.67 -0.19
N ALA A 61 -3.63 -2.40 0.05
CA ALA A 61 -3.70 -3.86 -0.09
C ALA A 61 -2.54 -4.58 0.66
N ALA A 62 -2.05 -4.01 1.77
CA ALA A 62 -0.91 -4.48 2.54
C ALA A 62 -1.36 -5.14 3.86
N MET A 63 -2.44 -5.91 3.79
CA MET A 63 -3.02 -6.59 4.95
C MET A 63 -2.37 -7.95 5.15
N GLU A 64 -1.96 -8.22 6.39
CA GLU A 64 -1.42 -9.51 6.80
C GLU A 64 -2.12 -9.94 8.10
N PRO A 65 -2.32 -11.25 8.33
CA PRO A 65 -2.84 -11.74 9.60
C PRO A 65 -2.08 -11.12 10.79
N PRO A 66 -2.78 -10.63 11.82
CA PRO A 66 -4.19 -10.86 12.11
C PRO A 66 -5.19 -9.87 11.48
N LEU A 67 -4.74 -8.91 10.66
CA LEU A 67 -5.62 -7.94 9.97
C LEU A 67 -6.38 -8.60 8.82
N ARG A 68 -7.69 -8.41 8.78
CA ARG A 68 -8.57 -8.92 7.72
C ARG A 68 -9.66 -7.92 7.39
N ILE A 69 -10.03 -7.80 6.12
CA ILE A 69 -11.34 -7.26 5.74
C ILE A 69 -12.38 -8.30 6.13
N VAL A 70 -13.31 -7.93 6.99
CA VAL A 70 -14.39 -8.82 7.46
C VAL A 70 -15.72 -8.52 6.76
N ASP A 71 -15.85 -7.33 6.19
CA ASP A 71 -17.03 -6.85 5.48
C ASP A 71 -16.68 -5.58 4.68
N GLY A 72 -17.51 -5.25 3.69
CA GLY A 72 -17.24 -4.17 2.74
C GLY A 72 -16.07 -4.45 1.80
N ARG A 73 -15.63 -3.43 1.07
CA ARG A 73 -14.60 -3.58 0.03
C ARG A 73 -13.74 -2.34 -0.19
N VAL A 74 -12.59 -2.56 -0.81
CA VAL A 74 -11.69 -1.53 -1.35
C VAL A 74 -11.63 -1.74 -2.86
N CYS A 75 -12.05 -0.74 -3.63
CA CYS A 75 -12.07 -0.78 -5.08
C CYS A 75 -11.07 0.21 -5.65
N TYR A 76 -10.25 -0.24 -6.60
CA TYR A 76 -9.35 0.61 -7.39
C TYR A 76 -9.92 0.78 -8.78
N HIS A 77 -9.84 1.98 -9.33
CA HIS A 77 -10.18 2.22 -10.72
C HIS A 77 -8.92 2.09 -11.58
N ILE A 78 -8.83 1.02 -12.37
CA ILE A 78 -7.65 0.67 -13.15
C ILE A 78 -8.08 0.32 -14.56
N ALA A 79 -7.43 0.93 -15.57
CA ALA A 79 -7.70 0.67 -16.98
C ALA A 79 -9.20 0.77 -17.36
N GLY A 80 -9.94 1.69 -16.73
CA GLY A 80 -11.37 1.89 -16.99
C GLY A 80 -12.32 0.95 -16.24
N ALA A 81 -11.82 0.14 -15.30
CA ALA A 81 -12.63 -0.82 -14.54
C ALA A 81 -12.38 -0.73 -13.02
N ASP A 82 -13.44 -0.98 -12.24
CA ASP A 82 -13.35 -1.10 -10.79
C ASP A 82 -12.89 -2.52 -10.41
N VAL A 83 -11.77 -2.60 -9.70
CA VAL A 83 -11.14 -3.83 -9.22
C VAL A 83 -11.23 -3.89 -7.69
N ASP A 84 -11.94 -4.90 -7.16
CA ASP A 84 -12.05 -5.14 -5.72
C ASP A 84 -10.87 -5.96 -5.20
N VAL A 85 -10.11 -5.41 -4.25
CA VAL A 85 -8.93 -6.07 -3.65
C VAL A 85 -9.25 -7.43 -3.06
N SER A 86 -10.45 -7.60 -2.48
CA SER A 86 -10.83 -8.86 -1.83
C SER A 86 -10.97 -10.04 -2.81
N THR A 87 -11.13 -9.72 -4.10
CA THR A 87 -11.26 -10.72 -5.18
C THR A 87 -9.94 -11.08 -5.83
N LEU A 88 -8.88 -10.33 -5.54
CA LEU A 88 -7.56 -10.51 -6.15
C LEU A 88 -6.80 -11.68 -5.51
N SER A 89 -6.12 -12.45 -6.34
CA SER A 89 -5.10 -13.39 -5.91
C SER A 89 -3.88 -12.67 -5.34
N GLN A 90 -3.03 -13.38 -4.61
CA GLN A 90 -1.80 -12.80 -4.06
C GLN A 90 -0.87 -12.21 -5.14
N GLU A 91 -0.83 -12.82 -6.32
CA GLU A 91 -0.02 -12.34 -7.43
C GLU A 91 -0.61 -11.09 -8.10
N GLU A 92 -1.94 -10.95 -8.10
CA GLU A 92 -2.61 -9.73 -8.56
C GLU A 92 -2.48 -8.60 -7.53
N ILE A 93 -2.60 -8.89 -6.23
CA ILE A 93 -2.30 -7.93 -5.16
C ILE A 93 -0.85 -7.48 -5.26
N ARG A 94 0.08 -8.41 -5.53
CA ARG A 94 1.48 -8.09 -5.78
C ARG A 94 1.56 -7.09 -6.93
N ARG A 95 1.08 -7.43 -8.14
CA ARG A 95 1.11 -6.52 -9.29
C ARG A 95 0.46 -5.15 -9.03
N LEU A 96 -0.70 -5.13 -8.37
CA LEU A 96 -1.38 -3.90 -7.96
C LEU A 96 -0.47 -2.98 -7.13
N ARG A 97 0.19 -3.55 -6.11
CA ARG A 97 1.11 -2.81 -5.23
C ARG A 97 2.43 -2.41 -5.91
N LEU A 98 2.70 -2.91 -7.11
CA LEU A 98 3.91 -2.58 -7.85
C LEU A 98 3.66 -1.53 -8.93
N GLU A 99 2.49 -1.59 -9.56
CA GLU A 99 2.14 -0.72 -10.67
C GLU A 99 1.43 0.57 -10.21
N TYR A 100 0.60 0.50 -9.16
CA TYR A 100 -0.34 1.59 -8.83
C TYR A 100 -0.18 2.18 -7.43
N ILE A 101 0.54 1.51 -6.52
CA ILE A 101 0.58 1.91 -5.11
C ILE A 101 2.02 1.95 -4.61
N ALA A 102 2.47 3.09 -4.11
CA ALA A 102 3.68 3.20 -3.30
C ALA A 102 3.30 3.38 -1.83
N TYR A 103 3.85 2.55 -0.95
CA TYR A 103 3.60 2.64 0.49
C TYR A 103 4.90 2.83 1.27
N VAL A 104 5.00 3.97 1.97
CA VAL A 104 6.12 4.27 2.87
C VAL A 104 5.63 4.09 4.32
N PRO A 105 6.01 3.01 5.01
CA PRO A 105 5.54 2.74 6.37
C PRO A 105 6.11 3.71 7.40
N GLN A 106 5.42 3.82 8.55
CA GLN A 106 5.97 4.48 9.73
C GLN A 106 7.26 3.78 10.18
N GLY A 107 8.32 4.54 10.45
CA GLY A 107 9.63 3.99 10.80
C GLY A 107 10.45 3.48 9.62
N SER A 108 10.19 3.96 8.40
CA SER A 108 10.90 3.57 7.15
C SER A 108 12.43 3.51 7.24
N MET A 109 13.04 4.29 8.14
CA MET A 109 14.49 4.26 8.41
C MET A 109 15.02 2.88 8.85
N SER A 110 14.21 2.03 9.49
CA SER A 110 14.62 0.69 9.92
C SER A 110 14.45 -0.40 8.84
N VAL A 111 13.87 -0.06 7.69
CA VAL A 111 13.59 -1.01 6.60
C VAL A 111 14.81 -1.20 5.70
N LEU A 112 15.73 -0.23 5.66
CA LEU A 112 16.94 -0.30 4.85
C LEU A 112 18.00 -1.16 5.54
N ASN A 113 18.60 -2.08 4.77
CA ASN A 113 19.74 -2.86 5.24
C ASN A 113 20.98 -1.95 5.39
N PRO A 114 21.49 -1.71 6.60
CA PRO A 114 22.55 -0.72 6.84
C PRO A 114 23.91 -1.13 6.24
N VAL A 115 24.07 -2.39 5.84
CA VAL A 115 25.30 -2.87 5.19
C VAL A 115 25.18 -2.96 3.65
N ALA A 116 24.00 -2.70 3.09
CA ALA A 116 23.79 -2.62 1.65
C ALA A 116 23.94 -1.17 1.17
N ARG A 117 24.41 -0.98 -0.06
CA ARG A 117 24.43 0.37 -0.65
C ARG A 117 23.04 0.69 -1.18
N ILE A 118 22.68 1.98 -1.15
CA ILE A 118 21.40 2.47 -1.70
C ILE A 118 21.17 1.99 -3.14
N LYS A 119 22.20 2.07 -4.00
CA LYS A 119 22.13 1.58 -5.39
C LYS A 119 21.76 0.09 -5.49
N ASP A 120 22.14 -0.72 -4.50
CA ASP A 120 21.86 -2.16 -4.50
C ASP A 120 20.39 -2.39 -4.09
N THR A 121 19.84 -1.56 -3.19
CA THR A 121 18.39 -1.55 -2.90
C THR A 121 17.56 -1.16 -4.12
N TYR A 122 17.97 -0.12 -4.87
CA TYR A 122 17.33 0.24 -6.13
C TYR A 122 17.47 -0.86 -7.18
N ARG A 123 18.63 -1.52 -7.23
CA ARG A 123 18.85 -2.69 -8.08
C ARG A 123 17.86 -3.80 -7.79
N ASP A 124 17.78 -4.21 -6.53
CA ASP A 124 16.91 -5.29 -6.10
C ASP A 124 15.45 -4.98 -6.46
N PHE A 125 15.03 -3.72 -6.27
CA PHE A 125 13.71 -3.26 -6.69
C PHE A 125 13.55 -3.31 -8.21
N ILE A 126 14.38 -2.62 -8.99
CA ILE A 126 14.27 -2.58 -10.46
C ILE A 126 14.30 -4.01 -11.06
N GLU A 127 15.18 -4.88 -10.59
CA GLU A 127 15.34 -6.23 -11.13
C GLU A 127 14.15 -7.15 -10.85
N SER A 128 13.45 -6.95 -9.74
CA SER A 128 12.27 -7.74 -9.36
C SER A 128 10.96 -7.21 -9.96
N HIS A 129 10.98 -6.04 -10.60
CA HIS A 129 9.78 -5.31 -11.01
C HIS A 129 9.74 -4.90 -12.48
N ILE A 130 10.91 -4.69 -13.10
CA ILE A 130 11.02 -4.10 -14.43
C ILE A 130 11.63 -5.11 -15.40
N SER A 131 11.05 -5.17 -16.60
CA SER A 131 11.52 -6.04 -17.69
C SER A 131 13.00 -5.76 -17.99
N THR A 132 13.75 -6.78 -18.39
CA THR A 132 15.20 -6.67 -18.62
C THR A 132 15.56 -5.56 -19.61
N GLN A 133 14.67 -5.24 -20.54
CA GLN A 133 14.85 -4.19 -21.55
C GLN A 133 14.78 -2.77 -20.99
N GLN A 134 14.07 -2.57 -19.86
CA GLN A 134 13.82 -1.26 -19.25
C GLN A 134 14.69 -1.00 -18.01
N ARG A 135 15.54 -1.95 -17.62
CA ARG A 135 16.33 -1.85 -16.38
C ARG A 135 17.30 -0.68 -16.41
N ASP A 136 18.04 -0.51 -17.51
CA ASP A 136 19.03 0.58 -17.62
C ASP A 136 18.37 1.96 -17.56
N GLU A 137 17.21 2.11 -18.20
CA GLU A 137 16.40 3.33 -18.15
C GLU A 137 15.88 3.61 -16.74
N ALA A 138 15.32 2.59 -16.07
CA ALA A 138 14.84 2.71 -14.69
C ALA A 138 15.96 3.06 -13.71
N PHE A 139 17.17 2.53 -13.92
CA PHE A 139 18.34 2.88 -13.13
C PHE A 139 18.78 4.33 -13.33
N LEU A 140 18.68 4.83 -14.56
CA LEU A 140 19.00 6.22 -14.86
C LEU A 140 18.01 7.17 -14.19
N LEU A 141 16.71 6.90 -14.30
CA LEU A 141 15.65 7.64 -13.62
C LEU A 141 15.84 7.64 -12.10
N ALA A 142 16.13 6.48 -11.51
CA ALA A 142 16.43 6.38 -10.08
C ALA A 142 17.62 7.26 -9.68
N LYS A 143 18.68 7.29 -10.49
CA LYS A 143 19.85 8.14 -10.24
C LYS A 143 19.51 9.63 -10.30
N GLU A 144 18.71 10.04 -11.29
CA GLU A 144 18.25 11.44 -11.42
C GLU A 144 17.44 11.87 -10.19
N HIS A 145 16.48 11.06 -9.75
CA HIS A 145 15.69 11.35 -8.55
C HIS A 145 16.51 11.41 -7.26
N ILE A 146 17.53 10.55 -7.09
CA ILE A 146 18.43 10.61 -5.92
C ILE A 146 19.15 11.96 -5.88
N VAL A 147 19.61 12.46 -7.03
CA VAL A 147 20.27 13.77 -7.13
C VAL A 147 19.29 14.90 -6.82
N GLU A 148 18.06 14.84 -7.33
CA GLU A 148 17.00 15.82 -7.02
C GLU A 148 16.66 15.89 -5.53
N LEU A 149 16.72 14.74 -4.84
CA LEU A 149 16.52 14.63 -3.39
C LEU A 149 17.73 15.12 -2.57
N GLY A 150 18.83 15.55 -3.22
CA GLY A 150 20.03 16.04 -2.56
C GLY A 150 20.86 14.95 -1.89
N LEU A 151 20.68 13.69 -2.29
CA LEU A 151 21.48 12.56 -1.83
C LEU A 151 22.71 12.39 -2.74
N PRO A 152 23.90 12.12 -2.16
CA PRO A 152 25.16 12.05 -2.90
C PRO A 152 25.29 10.83 -3.83
#